data_AF-A0AAV4ZG40-F1
#
_entry.id   AF-A0AAV4ZG40-F1
#
_cell.length_a   1.000
_cell.length_b   1.000
_cell.length_c   1.000
_cell.angle_alpha   90.00
_cell.angle_beta   90.00
_cell.angle_gamma   90.00
#
_symmetry.space_group_name_H-M   'P 1'
#
loop_
_entity.id
_entity.type
_entity.pdbx_description
1 polymer ?
#
loop_
_entity_poly.entity_id
_entity_poly.type
_entity_poly.pdbx_seq_one_letter_code
_entity_poly.pdbx_strand_id
1 'polypeptide(L)'
;MSDVYSIDAAVYAMPAPGAVARRIDSHGFEAASARWHWLGQRTINSLAQRGRAQAGDVAPRRTGGRRMSCSEIDAAVAVEAGHVLVNAVRGIRAPGATVAAQVVYGRRGLTPPKISPSERGVASALAIRARRGDVEAAEAWDARLAHERAVGAVIRAALALVPAQPSTGRYRLPPQDDRLAEALQGLDPDAISAVFPDLPLIPSEPEPDVTPTPAAETTLAATEAASPASRGRLPDVEMLRDLHAKGLSCADVAGRYGVTATAVHSRWARLGLDTRGRCGGIPSRTPATAPLAETESAASPSETEAPAWTPGTDYADVTVVPGRPGERLSVEDLALAVDLMRARSMTPDAAIAVVRAEVASSQAAATKTTFNGMRKSAIRSWFSALADDRSLPSLDQE
;
A
#
# COMPACT_ATOMS: atom_id res chain seq x y z
N MET A 1 35.79 -1.29 -23.12
CA MET A 1 35.30 -0.55 -21.94
C MET A 1 35.28 -1.53 -20.79
N SER A 2 36.30 -1.50 -19.93
CA SER A 2 36.35 -2.37 -18.75
C SER A 2 35.34 -1.83 -17.74
N ASP A 3 34.29 -2.61 -17.49
CA ASP A 3 33.26 -2.31 -16.51
C ASP A 3 33.95 -2.17 -15.14
N VAL A 4 34.07 -0.94 -14.64
CA VAL A 4 34.68 -0.67 -13.34
C VAL A 4 33.70 -1.17 -12.29
N TYR A 5 33.80 -2.45 -11.96
CA TYR A 5 33.08 -3.07 -10.86
C TYR A 5 33.42 -2.30 -9.58
N SER A 6 32.48 -1.46 -9.12
CA SER A 6 32.60 -0.80 -7.83
C SER A 6 32.58 -1.87 -6.74
N ILE A 7 33.64 -1.90 -5.93
CA ILE A 7 33.76 -2.79 -4.76
C ILE A 7 32.54 -2.60 -3.84
N ASP A 8 32.03 -1.37 -3.70
CA ASP A 8 30.85 -1.07 -2.89
C ASP A 8 29.60 -1.76 -3.43
N ALA A 9 29.41 -1.79 -4.76
CA ALA A 9 28.27 -2.48 -5.37
C ALA A 9 28.33 -3.99 -5.10
N ALA A 10 29.53 -4.58 -5.07
CA ALA A 10 29.72 -5.98 -4.73
C ALA A 10 29.50 -6.26 -3.23
N VAL A 11 29.95 -5.36 -2.35
CA VAL A 11 29.77 -5.49 -0.89
C VAL A 11 28.28 -5.39 -0.52
N TYR A 12 27.54 -4.43 -1.09
CA TYR A 12 26.13 -4.19 -0.75
C TYR A 12 25.13 -4.96 -1.63
N ALA A 13 25.59 -5.89 -2.46
CA ALA A 13 24.72 -6.73 -3.28
C ALA A 13 23.77 -7.57 -2.41
N MET A 14 22.51 -7.69 -2.84
CA MET A 14 21.52 -8.53 -2.17
C MET A 14 21.95 -10.00 -2.28
N PRO A 15 22.14 -10.73 -1.15
CA PRO A 15 22.62 -12.10 -1.21
C PRO A 15 21.55 -13.04 -1.76
N ALA A 16 22.00 -14.07 -2.49
CA ALA A 16 21.13 -15.13 -2.96
C ALA A 16 20.44 -15.84 -1.77
N PRO A 17 19.12 -16.07 -1.80
CA PRO A 17 18.38 -16.70 -0.69
C PRO A 17 19.00 -18.00 -0.19
N GLY A 18 19.44 -18.87 -1.11
CA GLY A 18 20.11 -20.13 -0.78
C GLY A 18 21.46 -19.97 -0.07
N ALA A 19 22.22 -18.92 -0.37
CA ALA A 19 23.48 -18.64 0.32
C ALA A 19 23.23 -18.19 1.78
N VAL A 20 22.20 -17.37 2.00
CA VAL A 20 21.77 -16.96 3.34
C VAL A 20 21.30 -18.17 4.14
N ALA A 21 20.46 -19.03 3.55
CA ALA A 21 19.99 -20.26 4.19
C ALA A 21 21.16 -21.13 4.66
N ARG A 22 22.07 -21.50 3.75
CA ARG A 22 23.24 -22.32 4.07
C ARG A 22 24.11 -21.72 5.17
N ARG A 23 24.34 -20.39 5.15
CA ARG A 23 25.14 -19.69 6.17
C ARG A 23 24.50 -19.82 7.55
N ILE A 24 23.20 -19.58 7.65
CA ILE A 24 22.48 -19.71 8.93
C ILE A 24 22.46 -21.16 9.40
N ASP A 25 22.21 -22.11 8.49
CA ASP A 25 22.11 -23.52 8.85
C ASP A 25 23.45 -24.11 9.31
N SER A 26 24.57 -23.59 8.80
CA SER A 26 25.92 -24.06 9.17
C SER A 26 26.58 -23.27 10.32
N HIS A 27 26.34 -21.97 10.44
CA HIS A 27 27.08 -21.08 11.37
C HIS A 27 26.16 -20.25 12.28
N GLY A 28 24.84 -20.42 12.18
CA GLY A 28 23.86 -19.66 12.95
C GLY A 28 23.54 -18.27 12.38
N PHE A 29 22.53 -17.64 12.98
CA PHE A 29 22.02 -16.33 12.54
C PHE A 29 23.06 -15.21 12.68
N GLU A 30 23.83 -15.18 13.77
CA GLU A 30 24.84 -14.15 14.02
C GLU A 30 25.91 -14.09 12.93
N ALA A 31 26.36 -15.26 12.43
CA ALA A 31 27.32 -15.33 11.35
C ALA A 31 26.78 -14.82 10.00
N ALA A 32 25.46 -14.87 9.80
CA ALA A 32 24.79 -14.26 8.66
C ALA A 32 24.61 -12.75 8.88
N SER A 33 24.21 -12.33 10.07
CA SER A 33 24.06 -10.92 10.46
C SER A 33 25.39 -10.16 10.31
N ALA A 34 26.51 -10.71 10.81
CA ALA A 34 27.82 -10.11 10.65
C ALA A 34 28.24 -9.97 9.18
N ARG A 35 27.93 -10.99 8.34
CA ARG A 35 28.27 -10.97 6.90
C ARG A 35 27.42 -9.96 6.13
N TRP A 36 26.16 -9.81 6.48
CA TRP A 36 25.17 -8.96 5.81
C TRP A 36 24.60 -7.90 6.75
N HIS A 37 25.48 -7.20 7.48
CA HIS A 37 25.12 -6.29 8.58
C HIS A 37 24.24 -5.11 8.18
N TRP A 38 24.23 -4.74 6.89
CA TRP A 38 23.35 -3.70 6.34
C TRP A 38 21.91 -4.18 6.10
N LEU A 39 21.65 -5.49 6.21
CA LEU A 39 20.31 -6.06 6.12
C LEU A 39 19.73 -6.25 7.52
N GLY A 40 18.53 -5.75 7.74
CA GLY A 40 17.81 -6.01 9.00
C GLY A 40 17.52 -7.50 9.19
N GLN A 41 17.44 -7.94 10.45
CA GLN A 41 17.19 -9.32 10.86
C GLN A 41 15.97 -9.96 10.16
N ARG A 42 14.89 -9.19 9.99
CA ARG A 42 13.68 -9.63 9.29
C ARG A 42 13.97 -10.03 7.84
N THR A 43 14.81 -9.28 7.15
CA THR A 43 15.19 -9.53 5.75
C THR A 43 16.05 -10.78 5.63
N ILE A 44 17.04 -10.93 6.52
CA ILE A 44 17.92 -12.11 6.57
C ILE A 44 17.08 -13.38 6.80
N ASN A 45 16.19 -13.36 7.80
CA ASN A 45 15.30 -14.51 8.06
C ASN A 45 14.37 -14.82 6.87
N SER A 46 13.83 -13.79 6.21
CA SER A 46 13.01 -13.96 5.01
C SER A 46 13.79 -14.56 3.83
N LEU A 47 15.06 -14.19 3.64
CA LEU A 47 15.93 -14.74 2.61
C LEU A 47 16.29 -16.18 2.90
N ALA A 48 16.69 -16.48 4.14
CA ALA A 48 16.98 -17.86 4.56
C ALA A 48 15.76 -18.77 4.38
N GLN A 49 14.58 -18.31 4.78
CA GLN A 49 13.36 -19.07 4.60
C GLN A 49 13.05 -19.34 3.11
N ARG A 50 13.22 -18.33 2.25
CA ARG A 50 13.09 -18.50 0.79
C ARG A 50 14.12 -19.50 0.25
N GLY A 51 15.37 -19.43 0.72
CA GLY A 51 16.42 -20.37 0.32
C GLY A 51 16.10 -21.82 0.69
N ARG A 52 15.62 -22.06 1.91
CA ARG A 52 15.20 -23.42 2.35
C ARG A 52 13.98 -23.94 1.59
N ALA A 53 13.03 -23.06 1.27
CA ALA A 53 11.88 -23.44 0.44
C ALA A 53 12.30 -23.78 -1.01
N GLN A 54 13.27 -23.05 -1.57
CA GLN A 54 13.84 -23.34 -2.90
C GLN A 54 14.61 -24.66 -2.91
N ALA A 55 15.27 -25.01 -1.81
CA ALA A 55 15.99 -26.29 -1.65
C ALA A 55 15.07 -27.48 -1.36
N GLY A 56 13.79 -27.25 -1.05
CA GLY A 56 12.84 -28.31 -0.66
C GLY A 56 12.95 -28.76 0.80
N ASP A 57 13.90 -28.22 1.57
CA ASP A 57 14.15 -28.60 2.97
C ASP A 57 13.01 -28.20 3.91
N VAL A 58 12.32 -27.11 3.57
CA VAL A 58 11.19 -26.61 4.36
C VAL A 58 10.01 -26.51 3.42
N ALA A 59 8.97 -27.30 3.69
CA ALA A 59 7.66 -27.08 3.09
C ALA A 59 7.32 -25.59 3.30
N PRO A 60 7.00 -24.83 2.22
CA PRO A 60 6.75 -23.40 2.34
C PRO A 60 5.79 -23.19 3.50
N ARG A 61 6.16 -22.32 4.46
CA ARG A 61 5.38 -22.09 5.69
C ARG A 61 3.93 -22.15 5.28
N ARG A 62 3.16 -23.11 5.81
CA ARG A 62 1.71 -23.05 5.75
C ARG A 62 1.37 -21.74 6.42
N THR A 63 1.21 -20.67 5.64
CA THR A 63 0.88 -19.34 6.14
C THR A 63 -0.39 -19.54 6.93
N GLY A 64 -0.26 -19.56 8.26
CA GLY A 64 -1.26 -20.15 9.13
C GLY A 64 -2.65 -19.60 8.83
N GLY A 65 -3.55 -20.50 8.49
CA GLY A 65 -4.98 -20.42 8.80
C GLY A 65 -5.85 -19.40 8.06
N ARG A 66 -5.33 -18.34 7.44
CA ARG A 66 -6.19 -17.49 6.60
C ARG A 66 -6.40 -18.20 5.27
N ARG A 67 -7.54 -18.89 5.16
CA ARG A 67 -8.11 -19.27 3.86
C ARG A 67 -8.00 -18.05 2.96
N MET A 68 -7.33 -18.21 1.83
CA MET A 68 -7.33 -17.15 0.83
C MET A 68 -8.78 -16.88 0.46
N SER A 69 -9.13 -15.62 0.27
CA SER A 69 -10.44 -15.26 -0.28
C SER A 69 -10.61 -15.67 -1.74
N CYS A 70 -9.55 -16.20 -2.38
CA CYS A 70 -9.58 -16.68 -3.76
C CYS A 70 -9.41 -18.21 -3.81
N SER A 71 -9.97 -18.82 -4.86
CA SER A 71 -9.77 -20.23 -5.19
C SER A 71 -8.33 -20.49 -5.67
N GLU A 72 -7.93 -21.77 -5.75
CA GLU A 72 -6.62 -22.13 -6.31
C GLU A 72 -6.51 -21.80 -7.80
N ILE A 73 -7.60 -21.97 -8.56
CA ILE A 73 -7.62 -21.60 -9.98
C ILE A 73 -7.50 -20.09 -10.16
N ASP A 74 -8.14 -19.27 -9.32
CA ASP A 74 -7.99 -17.81 -9.38
C ASP A 74 -6.58 -17.36 -8.98
N ALA A 75 -5.98 -18.04 -7.99
CA ALA A 75 -4.59 -17.79 -7.63
C ALA A 75 -3.65 -18.13 -8.82
N ALA A 76 -3.90 -19.21 -9.54
CA ALA A 76 -3.14 -19.60 -10.72
C ALA A 76 -3.27 -18.58 -11.86
N VAL A 77 -4.51 -18.19 -12.18
CA VAL A 77 -4.80 -17.14 -13.16
C VAL A 77 -4.10 -15.84 -12.76
N ALA A 78 -4.13 -15.44 -11.49
CA ALA A 78 -3.50 -14.20 -11.04
C ALA A 78 -1.98 -14.18 -11.18
N VAL A 79 -1.32 -15.34 -10.99
CA VAL A 79 0.14 -15.46 -11.19
C VAL A 79 0.47 -15.29 -12.66
N GLU A 80 -0.15 -16.08 -13.54
CA GLU A 80 0.21 -16.04 -14.96
C GLU A 80 -0.22 -14.73 -15.63
N ALA A 81 -1.41 -14.21 -15.30
CA ALA A 81 -1.86 -12.91 -15.79
C ALA A 81 -0.92 -11.79 -15.34
N GLY A 82 -0.37 -11.86 -14.12
CA GLY A 82 0.58 -10.85 -13.68
C GLY A 82 1.90 -10.89 -14.44
N HIS A 83 2.35 -12.06 -14.91
CA HIS A 83 3.52 -12.18 -15.78
C HIS A 83 3.25 -11.65 -17.19
N VAL A 84 2.10 -12.00 -17.78
CA VAL A 84 1.67 -11.49 -19.11
C VAL A 84 1.51 -9.96 -19.08
N LEU A 85 0.85 -9.43 -18.04
CA LEU A 85 0.56 -8.00 -17.88
C LEU A 85 1.71 -7.22 -17.23
N VAL A 86 2.85 -7.89 -16.96
CA VAL A 86 4.07 -7.37 -16.33
C VAL A 86 3.81 -6.64 -14.98
N ASN A 87 2.72 -6.98 -14.29
CA ASN A 87 2.32 -6.35 -13.04
C ASN A 87 1.44 -7.28 -12.21
N ALA A 88 1.92 -7.63 -11.02
CA ALA A 88 1.22 -8.54 -10.13
C ALA A 88 -0.16 -8.03 -9.68
N VAL A 89 -0.36 -6.71 -9.54
CA VAL A 89 -1.66 -6.14 -9.14
C VAL A 89 -2.68 -6.27 -10.26
N ARG A 90 -2.25 -6.09 -11.52
CA ARG A 90 -3.10 -6.35 -12.70
C ARG A 90 -3.45 -7.83 -12.77
N GLY A 91 -2.48 -8.70 -12.48
CA GLY A 91 -2.68 -10.14 -12.34
C GLY A 91 -3.77 -10.50 -11.32
N ILE A 92 -3.76 -9.90 -10.11
CA ILE A 92 -4.81 -10.13 -9.11
C ILE A 92 -6.20 -9.69 -9.59
N ARG A 93 -6.30 -8.59 -10.34
CA ARG A 93 -7.58 -8.08 -10.85
C ARG A 93 -8.15 -8.91 -11.99
N ALA A 94 -7.30 -9.56 -12.80
CA ALA A 94 -7.71 -10.38 -13.93
C ALA A 94 -8.77 -11.45 -13.59
N PRO A 95 -8.61 -12.29 -12.54
CA PRO A 95 -9.65 -13.23 -12.10
C PRO A 95 -10.70 -12.60 -11.17
N GLY A 96 -10.60 -11.30 -10.85
CA GLY A 96 -11.47 -10.63 -9.87
C GLY A 96 -11.11 -10.93 -8.41
N ALA A 97 -9.88 -11.39 -8.12
CA ALA A 97 -9.47 -11.71 -6.76
C ALA A 97 -9.17 -10.45 -5.94
N THR A 98 -9.33 -10.54 -4.62
CA THR A 98 -9.07 -9.44 -3.66
C THR A 98 -7.86 -9.68 -2.77
N VAL A 99 -7.11 -10.75 -3.04
CA VAL A 99 -5.95 -11.16 -2.26
C VAL A 99 -4.71 -10.31 -2.59
N ALA A 100 -3.88 -10.04 -1.60
CA ALA A 100 -2.62 -9.35 -1.83
C ALA A 100 -1.66 -10.22 -2.68
N ALA A 101 -1.10 -9.62 -3.75
CA ALA A 101 -0.19 -10.29 -4.68
C ALA A 101 0.98 -10.99 -3.98
N GLN A 102 1.57 -10.37 -2.95
CA GLN A 102 2.69 -10.98 -2.21
C GLN A 102 2.32 -12.34 -1.60
N VAL A 103 1.06 -12.54 -1.22
CA VAL A 103 0.60 -13.81 -0.62
C VAL A 103 0.50 -14.89 -1.70
N VAL A 104 -0.06 -14.56 -2.87
CA VAL A 104 -0.20 -15.49 -3.99
C VAL A 104 1.17 -15.92 -4.53
N TYR A 105 2.04 -14.96 -4.83
CA TYR A 105 3.38 -15.23 -5.37
C TYR A 105 4.29 -15.87 -4.32
N GLY A 106 4.22 -15.43 -3.06
CA GLY A 106 5.02 -15.98 -1.97
C GLY A 106 4.74 -17.46 -1.71
N ARG A 107 3.48 -17.91 -1.81
CA ARG A 107 3.13 -19.34 -1.70
C ARG A 107 3.79 -20.19 -2.78
N ARG A 108 4.02 -19.62 -3.95
CA ARG A 108 4.66 -20.29 -5.10
C ARG A 108 6.18 -20.13 -5.11
N GLY A 109 6.77 -19.40 -4.16
CA GLY A 109 8.19 -19.06 -4.17
C GLY A 109 8.58 -18.11 -5.31
N LEU A 110 7.61 -17.38 -5.88
CA LEU A 110 7.82 -16.45 -6.99
C LEU A 110 8.04 -15.02 -6.48
N THR A 111 8.77 -14.24 -7.27
CA THR A 111 8.86 -12.79 -7.09
C THR A 111 7.79 -12.11 -7.94
N PRO A 112 6.92 -11.24 -7.38
CA PRO A 112 5.92 -10.54 -8.15
C PRO A 112 6.54 -9.68 -9.26
N PRO A 113 6.06 -9.75 -10.52
CA PRO A 113 6.51 -8.88 -11.59
C PRO A 113 6.20 -7.42 -11.27
N LYS A 114 7.17 -6.55 -11.56
CA LYS A 114 7.12 -5.13 -11.25
C LYS A 114 6.90 -4.34 -12.53
N ILE A 115 5.86 -3.51 -12.52
CA ILE A 115 5.63 -2.49 -13.55
C ILE A 115 6.77 -1.48 -13.56
N SER A 116 7.20 -1.09 -14.76
CA SER A 116 8.20 -0.04 -14.96
C SER A 116 7.72 1.29 -14.36
N PRO A 117 8.63 2.19 -13.92
CA PRO A 117 8.23 3.50 -13.40
C PRO A 117 7.44 4.34 -14.41
N SER A 118 7.80 4.27 -15.70
CA SER A 118 7.11 5.01 -16.78
C SER A 118 5.68 4.54 -16.97
N GLU A 119 5.46 3.22 -17.13
CA GLU A 119 4.12 2.67 -17.30
C GLU A 119 3.25 2.88 -16.05
N ARG A 120 3.87 2.83 -14.85
CA ARG A 120 3.19 3.18 -13.60
C ARG A 120 2.70 4.62 -13.62
N GLY A 121 3.54 5.55 -14.06
CA GLY A 121 3.17 6.97 -14.19
C GLY A 121 1.98 7.17 -15.13
N VAL A 122 2.01 6.53 -16.30
CA VAL A 122 0.90 6.56 -17.28
C VAL A 122 -0.39 6.01 -16.66
N ALA A 123 -0.33 4.84 -16.03
CA ALA A 123 -1.49 4.21 -15.40
C ALA A 123 -2.07 5.08 -14.27
N SER A 124 -1.22 5.69 -13.45
CA SER A 124 -1.64 6.61 -12.38
C SER A 124 -2.26 7.89 -12.93
N ALA A 125 -1.66 8.51 -13.95
CA ALA A 125 -2.19 9.71 -14.58
C ALA A 125 -3.57 9.45 -15.20
N LEU A 126 -3.73 8.33 -15.91
CA LEU A 126 -5.00 7.89 -16.49
C LEU A 126 -6.08 7.72 -15.41
N ALA A 127 -5.77 6.98 -14.34
CA ALA A 127 -6.70 6.76 -13.24
C ALA A 127 -7.07 8.07 -12.52
N ILE A 128 -6.14 9.02 -12.36
CA ILE A 128 -6.42 10.32 -11.76
C ILE A 128 -7.36 11.15 -12.65
N ARG A 129 -7.13 11.17 -13.98
CA ARG A 129 -8.00 11.86 -14.95
C ARG A 129 -9.42 11.27 -14.93
N ALA A 130 -9.55 9.95 -15.02
CA ALA A 130 -10.83 9.26 -14.94
C ALA A 130 -11.62 9.64 -13.67
N ARG A 131 -10.96 9.68 -12.50
CA ARG A 131 -11.58 10.09 -11.23
C ARG A 131 -11.99 11.56 -11.18
N ARG A 132 -11.42 12.41 -12.03
CA ARG A 132 -11.80 13.83 -12.16
C ARG A 132 -12.97 14.03 -13.13
N GLY A 133 -13.54 12.96 -13.69
CA GLY A 133 -14.68 13.03 -14.60
C GLY A 133 -14.31 13.19 -16.07
N ASP A 134 -13.04 12.97 -16.43
CA ASP A 134 -12.60 12.91 -17.81
C ASP A 134 -13.14 11.61 -18.45
N VAL A 135 -14.05 11.76 -19.42
CA VAL A 135 -14.79 10.65 -20.05
C VAL A 135 -13.86 9.75 -20.84
N GLU A 136 -12.99 10.30 -21.68
CA GLU A 136 -12.03 9.52 -22.47
C GLU A 136 -11.08 8.74 -21.56
N ALA A 137 -10.61 9.36 -20.48
CA ALA A 137 -9.75 8.70 -19.51
C ALA A 137 -10.49 7.57 -18.76
N ALA A 138 -11.78 7.74 -18.48
CA ALA A 138 -12.61 6.72 -17.86
C ALA A 138 -12.83 5.53 -18.80
N GLU A 139 -13.17 5.78 -20.07
CA GLU A 139 -13.32 4.76 -21.10
C GLU A 139 -12.02 3.98 -21.32
N ALA A 140 -10.88 4.67 -21.44
CA ALA A 140 -9.58 4.03 -21.57
C ALA A 140 -9.19 3.23 -20.31
N TRP A 141 -9.57 3.68 -19.12
CA TRP A 141 -9.37 2.93 -17.88
C TRP A 141 -10.23 1.66 -17.84
N ASP A 142 -11.50 1.76 -18.26
CA ASP A 142 -12.41 0.63 -18.32
C ASP A 142 -12.01 -0.38 -19.39
N ALA A 143 -11.56 0.07 -20.56
CA ALA A 143 -10.96 -0.77 -21.60
C ALA A 143 -9.74 -1.53 -21.07
N ARG A 144 -8.88 -0.86 -20.30
CA ARG A 144 -7.74 -1.53 -19.64
C ARG A 144 -8.20 -2.60 -18.66
N LEU A 145 -9.23 -2.33 -17.84
CA LEU A 145 -9.78 -3.33 -16.92
C LEU A 145 -10.48 -4.47 -17.65
N ALA A 146 -11.15 -4.19 -18.77
CA ALA A 146 -11.76 -5.20 -19.64
C ALA A 146 -10.69 -6.14 -20.21
N HIS A 147 -9.61 -5.59 -20.75
CA HIS A 147 -8.47 -6.38 -21.25
C HIS A 147 -7.81 -7.20 -20.12
N GLU A 148 -7.65 -6.65 -18.90
CA GLU A 148 -7.16 -7.43 -17.75
C GLU A 148 -8.04 -8.65 -17.45
N ARG A 149 -9.37 -8.49 -17.50
CA ARG A 149 -10.32 -9.62 -17.30
C ARG A 149 -10.29 -10.61 -18.46
N ALA A 150 -10.17 -10.13 -19.69
CA ALA A 150 -10.06 -10.96 -20.89
C ALA A 150 -8.82 -11.85 -20.85
N VAL A 151 -7.66 -11.31 -20.48
CA VAL A 151 -6.43 -12.08 -20.23
C VAL A 151 -6.65 -13.13 -19.14
N GLY A 152 -7.37 -12.78 -18.07
CA GLY A 152 -7.76 -13.72 -17.03
C GLY A 152 -8.62 -14.89 -17.55
N ALA A 153 -9.58 -14.61 -18.44
CA ALA A 153 -10.44 -15.62 -19.05
C ALA A 153 -9.66 -16.58 -19.96
N VAL A 154 -8.78 -16.05 -20.82
CA VAL A 154 -7.89 -16.84 -21.69
C VAL A 154 -7.01 -17.79 -20.87
N ILE A 155 -6.37 -17.28 -19.82
CA ILE A 155 -5.50 -18.09 -18.95
C ILE A 155 -6.31 -19.15 -18.20
N ARG A 156 -7.53 -18.82 -17.74
CA ARG A 156 -8.40 -19.79 -17.06
C ARG A 156 -8.77 -20.94 -17.98
N ALA A 157 -9.16 -20.66 -19.23
CA ALA A 157 -9.47 -21.67 -20.23
C ALA A 157 -8.24 -22.55 -20.53
N ALA A 158 -7.07 -21.93 -20.72
CA ALA A 158 -5.83 -22.65 -20.98
C ALA A 158 -5.38 -23.56 -19.81
N LEU A 159 -5.49 -23.09 -18.56
CA LEU A 159 -5.14 -23.88 -17.38
C LEU A 159 -6.04 -25.11 -17.20
N ALA A 160 -7.29 -25.07 -17.67
CA ALA A 160 -8.19 -26.22 -17.62
C ALA A 160 -7.71 -27.40 -18.49
N LEU A 161 -6.86 -27.14 -19.50
CA LEU A 161 -6.26 -28.17 -20.36
C LEU A 161 -5.05 -28.87 -19.72
N VAL A 162 -4.51 -28.34 -18.61
CA VAL A 162 -3.31 -28.86 -17.94
C VAL A 162 -3.65 -29.24 -16.49
N PRO A 163 -4.19 -30.45 -16.25
CA PRO A 163 -4.68 -30.86 -14.93
C PRO A 163 -3.56 -31.02 -13.89
N ALA A 164 -2.37 -31.42 -14.33
CA ALA A 164 -1.20 -31.57 -13.47
C ALA A 164 -0.38 -30.28 -13.46
N GLN A 165 -0.48 -29.51 -12.37
CA GLN A 165 0.28 -28.29 -12.16
C GLN A 165 1.45 -28.52 -11.19
N PRO A 166 2.61 -27.88 -11.40
CA PRO A 166 3.69 -27.94 -10.42
C PRO A 166 3.22 -27.32 -9.10
N SER A 167 3.70 -27.81 -7.95
CA SER A 167 3.31 -27.32 -6.62
C SER A 167 3.94 -25.97 -6.26
N THR A 168 5.06 -25.62 -6.88
CA THR A 168 5.79 -24.36 -6.73
C THR A 168 6.19 -23.80 -8.10
N GLY A 169 6.67 -22.56 -8.14
CA GLY A 169 7.05 -21.89 -9.38
C GLY A 169 5.86 -21.44 -10.23
N ARG A 170 6.12 -21.12 -11.50
CA ARG A 170 5.10 -20.73 -12.49
C ARG A 170 4.21 -21.92 -12.85
N TYR A 171 2.98 -21.63 -13.23
CA TYR A 171 2.06 -22.63 -13.75
C TYR A 171 2.45 -23.02 -15.18
N ARG A 172 2.14 -24.25 -15.55
CA ARG A 172 2.38 -24.73 -16.92
C ARG A 172 1.15 -24.40 -17.76
N LEU A 173 1.36 -23.59 -18.80
CA LEU A 173 0.36 -23.38 -19.85
C LEU A 173 0.47 -24.51 -20.89
N PRO A 174 -0.64 -24.87 -21.57
CA PRO A 174 -0.63 -25.88 -22.63
C PRO A 174 0.22 -25.43 -23.83
N PRO A 175 0.67 -26.38 -24.69
CA PRO A 175 1.30 -26.05 -25.96
C PRO A 175 0.34 -25.24 -26.87
N GLN A 176 0.90 -24.44 -27.78
CA GLN A 176 0.15 -23.63 -28.75
C GLN A 176 -0.27 -24.50 -29.95
N ASP A 177 -1.27 -25.36 -29.76
CA ASP A 177 -1.81 -26.30 -30.75
C ASP A 177 -3.29 -26.05 -31.08
N ASP A 178 -3.83 -26.80 -32.04
CA ASP A 178 -5.23 -26.67 -32.48
C ASP A 178 -6.23 -26.88 -31.34
N ARG A 179 -5.89 -27.74 -30.38
CA ARG A 179 -6.72 -27.99 -29.19
C ARG A 179 -6.80 -26.75 -28.30
N LEU A 180 -5.70 -26.02 -28.13
CA LEU A 180 -5.74 -24.73 -27.44
C LEU A 180 -6.55 -23.70 -28.24
N ALA A 181 -6.36 -23.63 -29.56
CA ALA A 181 -7.09 -22.70 -30.41
C ALA A 181 -8.62 -22.91 -30.32
N GLU A 182 -9.07 -24.16 -30.38
CA GLU A 182 -10.48 -24.55 -30.19
C GLU A 182 -11.00 -24.11 -28.81
N ALA A 183 -10.23 -24.35 -27.75
CA ALA A 183 -10.63 -23.99 -26.38
C ALA A 183 -10.70 -22.47 -26.13
N LEU A 184 -10.03 -21.67 -26.96
CA LEU A 184 -10.03 -20.20 -26.87
C LEU A 184 -11.00 -19.54 -27.85
N GLN A 185 -11.75 -20.32 -28.63
CA GLN A 185 -12.73 -19.79 -29.59
C GLN A 185 -13.78 -18.93 -28.89
N GLY A 186 -14.02 -17.72 -29.42
CA GLY A 186 -14.96 -16.74 -28.86
C GLY A 186 -14.41 -15.87 -27.73
N LEU A 187 -13.13 -16.05 -27.34
CA LEU A 187 -12.46 -15.12 -26.42
C LEU A 187 -11.83 -13.94 -27.18
N ASP A 188 -11.49 -12.90 -26.42
CA ASP A 188 -10.90 -11.66 -26.94
C ASP A 188 -9.56 -11.92 -27.66
N PRO A 189 -9.43 -11.58 -28.96
CA PRO A 189 -8.26 -11.93 -29.75
C PRO A 189 -6.99 -11.20 -29.30
N ASP A 190 -7.09 -9.97 -28.79
CA ASP A 190 -5.95 -9.22 -28.26
C ASP A 190 -5.42 -9.87 -26.98
N ALA A 191 -6.31 -10.35 -26.12
CA ALA A 191 -5.95 -11.12 -24.94
C ALA A 191 -5.33 -12.48 -25.30
N ILE A 192 -5.81 -13.16 -26.35
CA ILE A 192 -5.19 -14.40 -26.84
C ILE A 192 -3.78 -14.11 -27.33
N SER A 193 -3.59 -13.10 -28.18
CA SER A 193 -2.27 -12.71 -28.70
C SER A 193 -1.30 -12.30 -27.58
N ALA A 194 -1.79 -11.63 -26.53
CA ALA A 194 -0.97 -11.28 -25.37
C ALA A 194 -0.48 -12.50 -24.57
N VAL A 195 -1.29 -13.57 -24.46
CA VAL A 195 -0.94 -14.77 -23.70
C VAL A 195 -0.19 -15.81 -24.56
N PHE A 196 -0.58 -15.95 -25.82
CA PHE A 196 -0.12 -16.95 -26.78
C PHE A 196 0.21 -16.26 -28.12
N PRO A 197 1.35 -15.58 -28.23
CA PRO A 197 1.68 -14.74 -29.39
C PRO A 197 1.90 -15.54 -30.69
N ASP A 198 2.18 -16.84 -30.59
CA ASP A 198 2.46 -17.71 -31.74
C ASP A 198 1.27 -18.61 -32.10
N LEU A 199 0.14 -18.48 -31.40
CA LEU A 199 -1.04 -19.31 -31.64
C LEU A 199 -1.72 -18.83 -32.92
N PRO A 200 -1.83 -19.66 -33.96
CA PRO A 200 -2.57 -19.30 -35.16
C PRO A 200 -4.04 -19.12 -34.77
N LEU A 201 -4.50 -17.87 -34.75
CA LEU A 201 -5.91 -17.57 -34.61
C LEU A 201 -6.61 -18.10 -35.86
N ILE A 202 -7.44 -19.13 -35.70
CA ILE A 202 -8.36 -19.53 -36.76
C ILE A 202 -9.22 -18.30 -37.00
N PRO A 203 -9.17 -17.68 -38.19
CA PRO A 203 -10.02 -16.54 -38.48
C PRO A 203 -11.44 -17.02 -38.26
N SER A 204 -12.16 -16.39 -37.32
CA SER A 204 -13.57 -16.69 -37.11
C SER A 204 -14.22 -16.55 -38.48
N GLU A 205 -14.76 -17.65 -39.01
CA GLU A 205 -15.54 -17.56 -40.25
C GLU A 205 -16.55 -16.45 -40.02
N PRO A 206 -16.65 -15.48 -40.95
CA PRO A 206 -17.59 -14.38 -40.80
C PRO A 206 -18.96 -15.04 -40.63
N GLU A 207 -19.60 -14.80 -39.48
CA GLU A 207 -20.94 -15.34 -39.24
C GLU A 207 -21.78 -15.02 -40.48
N PRO A 208 -22.46 -16.03 -41.06
CA PRO A 208 -23.21 -15.83 -42.29
C PRO A 208 -24.20 -14.70 -42.05
N ASP A 209 -24.20 -13.71 -42.95
CA ASP A 209 -24.96 -12.47 -42.88
C ASP A 209 -26.44 -12.75 -42.55
N VAL A 210 -26.76 -12.84 -41.25
CA VAL A 210 -28.12 -13.09 -40.80
C VAL A 210 -28.84 -11.78 -40.99
N THR A 211 -29.54 -11.66 -42.13
CA THR A 211 -30.45 -10.55 -42.40
C THR A 211 -31.28 -10.27 -41.15
N PRO A 212 -31.14 -9.09 -40.52
CA PRO A 212 -31.76 -8.81 -39.24
C PRO A 212 -33.26 -8.91 -39.39
N THR A 213 -33.85 -9.91 -38.74
CA THR A 213 -35.30 -9.99 -38.58
C THR A 213 -35.72 -8.84 -37.66
N PRO A 214 -36.64 -7.95 -38.06
CA PRO A 214 -37.02 -6.80 -37.24
C PRO A 214 -37.64 -7.28 -35.93
N ALA A 215 -36.92 -7.06 -34.84
CA ALA A 215 -37.36 -7.39 -33.49
C ALA A 215 -38.44 -6.40 -33.04
N ALA A 216 -39.60 -6.95 -32.64
CA ALA A 216 -40.72 -6.21 -32.09
C ALA A 216 -40.32 -5.47 -30.81
N GLU A 217 -40.61 -4.17 -30.77
CA GLU A 217 -40.46 -3.30 -29.61
C GLU A 217 -41.25 -3.86 -28.41
N THR A 218 -40.54 -4.27 -27.37
CA THR A 218 -41.13 -4.59 -26.06
C THR A 218 -40.82 -3.44 -25.12
N THR A 219 -41.81 -2.58 -24.89
CA THR A 219 -41.80 -1.49 -23.92
C THR A 219 -41.94 -2.06 -22.51
N LEU A 220 -40.86 -2.01 -21.72
CA LEU A 220 -40.91 -2.28 -20.27
C LEU A 220 -41.10 -0.98 -19.48
N ALA A 221 -42.00 -1.03 -18.51
CA ALA A 221 -42.41 0.09 -17.67
C ALA A 221 -41.27 0.61 -16.79
N ALA A 222 -41.04 1.93 -16.86
CA ALA A 222 -40.07 2.65 -16.06
C ALA A 222 -40.50 2.69 -14.59
N THR A 223 -39.75 1.98 -13.73
CA THR A 223 -39.73 2.26 -12.30
C THR A 223 -38.99 3.59 -12.10
N GLU A 224 -39.59 4.51 -11.35
CA GLU A 224 -39.10 5.86 -11.08
C GLU A 224 -37.72 5.82 -10.41
N ALA A 225 -36.68 5.81 -11.25
CA ALA A 225 -35.29 5.78 -10.84
C ALA A 225 -34.87 7.20 -10.41
N ALA A 226 -34.37 7.30 -9.17
CA ALA A 226 -33.73 8.50 -8.66
C ALA A 226 -32.72 9.07 -9.68
N SER A 227 -32.81 10.39 -9.87
CA SER A 227 -32.10 11.15 -10.89
C SER A 227 -30.60 10.77 -11.01
N PRO A 228 -30.10 10.44 -12.22
CA PRO A 228 -28.75 9.90 -12.44
C PRO A 228 -27.62 10.85 -12.02
N ALA A 229 -27.91 12.14 -11.82
CA ALA A 229 -26.93 13.15 -11.43
C ALA A 229 -26.38 13.02 -10.00
N SER A 230 -26.94 12.13 -9.15
CA SER A 230 -26.52 11.97 -7.76
C SER A 230 -25.73 10.68 -7.46
N ARG A 231 -25.54 9.80 -8.45
CA ARG A 231 -24.85 8.52 -8.23
C ARG A 231 -23.36 8.76 -7.91
N GLY A 232 -22.94 8.31 -6.72
CA GLY A 232 -21.54 8.32 -6.29
C GLY A 232 -21.11 9.51 -5.44
N ARG A 233 -21.96 10.52 -5.23
CA ARG A 233 -21.69 11.61 -4.28
C ARG A 233 -22.40 11.32 -2.97
N LEU A 234 -21.67 11.33 -1.85
CA LEU A 234 -22.31 11.20 -0.54
C LEU A 234 -23.30 12.37 -0.34
N PRO A 235 -24.46 12.13 0.31
CA PRO A 235 -25.38 13.18 0.69
C PRO A 235 -24.69 14.20 1.61
N ASP A 236 -25.26 15.40 1.68
CA ASP A 236 -24.80 16.41 2.62
C ASP A 236 -24.94 15.93 4.09
N VAL A 237 -24.20 16.56 4.99
CA VAL A 237 -24.11 16.20 6.41
C VAL A 237 -25.48 16.22 7.08
N GLU A 238 -26.32 17.22 6.79
CA GLU A 238 -27.67 17.32 7.35
C GLU A 238 -28.54 16.15 6.88
N MET A 239 -28.52 15.86 5.58
CA MET A 239 -29.23 14.71 5.01
C MET A 239 -28.78 13.37 5.62
N LEU A 240 -27.48 13.20 5.88
CA LEU A 240 -26.96 12.00 6.54
C LEU A 240 -27.41 11.86 7.99
N ARG A 241 -27.61 12.98 8.71
CA ARG A 241 -28.19 12.99 10.06
C ARG A 241 -29.67 12.63 10.01
N ASP A 242 -30.41 13.16 9.06
CA ASP A 242 -31.84 12.85 8.89
C ASP A 242 -32.07 11.37 8.54
N LEU A 243 -31.23 10.81 7.65
CA LEU A 243 -31.32 9.39 7.29
C LEU A 243 -30.96 8.48 8.49
N HIS A 244 -29.98 8.88 9.30
CA HIS A 244 -29.63 8.17 10.53
C HIS A 244 -30.76 8.25 11.58
N ALA A 245 -31.35 9.43 11.77
CA ALA A 245 -32.49 9.64 12.67
C ALA A 245 -33.73 8.84 12.22
N LYS A 246 -33.90 8.61 10.91
CA LYS A 246 -34.92 7.70 10.34
C LYS A 246 -34.62 6.20 10.56
N GLY A 247 -33.50 5.87 11.19
CA GLY A 247 -33.11 4.48 11.50
C GLY A 247 -32.65 3.67 10.29
N LEU A 248 -32.32 4.31 9.17
CA LEU A 248 -31.76 3.61 8.01
C LEU A 248 -30.38 3.05 8.34
N SER A 249 -30.05 1.87 7.83
CA SER A 249 -28.72 1.30 8.02
C SER A 249 -27.71 1.94 7.07
N CYS A 250 -26.40 1.79 7.35
CA CYS A 250 -25.34 2.19 6.41
C CYS A 250 -25.51 1.55 5.02
N ALA A 251 -26.04 0.33 4.96
CA ALA A 251 -26.25 -0.39 3.70
C ALA A 251 -27.40 0.20 2.88
N ASP A 252 -28.48 0.63 3.53
CA ASP A 252 -29.63 1.26 2.86
C ASP A 252 -29.24 2.61 2.26
N VAL A 253 -28.51 3.42 3.04
CA VAL A 253 -27.98 4.70 2.57
C VAL A 253 -26.96 4.48 1.45
N ALA A 254 -26.09 3.47 1.56
CA ALA A 254 -25.14 3.11 0.51
C ALA A 254 -25.85 2.75 -0.81
N GLY A 255 -26.86 1.88 -0.76
CA GLY A 255 -27.63 1.48 -1.94
C GLY A 255 -28.38 2.65 -2.58
N ARG A 256 -28.98 3.54 -1.76
CA ARG A 256 -29.76 4.68 -2.23
C ARG A 256 -28.93 5.73 -2.97
N TYR A 257 -27.68 5.92 -2.59
CA TYR A 257 -26.80 6.96 -3.17
C TYR A 257 -25.69 6.39 -4.06
N GLY A 258 -25.64 5.07 -4.25
CA GLY A 258 -24.59 4.40 -5.04
C GLY A 258 -23.19 4.59 -4.44
N VAL A 259 -23.08 4.60 -3.11
CA VAL A 259 -21.81 4.71 -2.38
C VAL A 259 -21.55 3.43 -1.59
N THR A 260 -20.33 3.22 -1.09
CA THR A 260 -20.04 2.03 -0.26
C THR A 260 -20.51 2.21 1.19
N ALA A 261 -20.96 1.14 1.84
CA ALA A 261 -21.35 1.17 3.25
C ALA A 261 -20.20 1.65 4.16
N THR A 262 -18.94 1.34 3.82
CA THR A 262 -17.74 1.81 4.54
C THR A 262 -17.58 3.33 4.48
N ALA A 263 -17.92 3.96 3.35
CA ALA A 263 -17.87 5.41 3.21
C ALA A 263 -18.95 6.10 4.08
N VAL A 264 -20.17 5.55 4.11
CA VAL A 264 -21.25 6.03 5.00
C VAL A 264 -20.86 5.87 6.46
N HIS A 265 -20.39 4.68 6.85
CA HIS A 265 -19.93 4.40 8.22
C HIS A 265 -18.82 5.37 8.67
N SER A 266 -17.81 5.59 7.83
CA SER A 266 -16.71 6.51 8.13
C SER A 266 -17.20 7.96 8.31
N ARG A 267 -18.24 8.36 7.56
CA ARG A 267 -18.82 9.70 7.69
C ARG A 267 -19.66 9.84 8.95
N TRP A 268 -20.47 8.84 9.30
CA TRP A 268 -21.23 8.81 10.55
C TRP A 268 -20.33 8.81 11.79
N ALA A 269 -19.25 8.04 11.78
CA ALA A 269 -18.27 8.03 12.86
C ALA A 269 -17.64 9.42 13.08
N ARG A 270 -17.33 10.17 12.02
CA ARG A 270 -16.83 11.55 12.12
C ARG A 270 -17.86 12.55 12.62
N LEU A 271 -19.15 12.26 12.44
CA LEU A 271 -20.26 13.08 12.92
C LEU A 271 -20.69 12.73 14.34
N GLY A 272 -20.04 11.73 14.99
CA GLY A 272 -20.43 11.25 16.31
C GLY A 272 -21.77 10.50 16.34
N LEU A 273 -22.27 10.07 15.17
CA LEU A 273 -23.50 9.28 15.09
C LEU A 273 -23.19 7.83 15.44
N ASP A 274 -24.01 7.22 16.29
CA ASP A 274 -23.80 5.84 16.71
C ASP A 274 -23.91 4.90 15.50
N THR A 275 -22.86 4.11 15.30
CA THR A 275 -22.71 3.17 14.20
C THR A 275 -23.26 1.79 14.54
N ARG A 276 -23.65 1.56 15.80
CA ARG A 276 -24.23 0.31 16.29
C ARG A 276 -25.74 0.30 16.08
N GLY A 277 -26.15 0.26 14.81
CA GLY A 277 -27.55 0.13 14.40
C GLY A 277 -28.20 -1.19 14.83
N ARG A 278 -28.54 -1.31 16.11
CA ARG A 278 -29.72 -1.99 16.64
C ARG A 278 -30.25 -1.14 17.79
N CYS A 279 -30.98 -0.09 17.44
CA CYS A 279 -31.86 0.59 18.38
C CYS A 279 -33.30 0.27 18.02
N GLY A 280 -33.68 -0.98 18.32
CA GLY A 280 -34.98 -1.27 18.90
C GLY A 280 -34.75 -1.59 20.37
N GLY A 281 -35.10 -0.65 21.26
CA GLY A 281 -35.34 -0.89 22.69
C GLY A 281 -34.11 -0.91 23.62
N ILE A 282 -33.96 0.16 24.42
CA ILE A 282 -34.00 0.22 25.89
C ILE A 282 -33.32 1.54 26.30
N PRO A 283 -33.99 2.44 27.05
CA PRO A 283 -33.35 3.64 27.58
C PRO A 283 -32.26 3.24 28.58
N SER A 284 -31.01 3.56 28.26
CA SER A 284 -29.90 3.41 29.20
C SER A 284 -30.12 4.39 30.36
N ARG A 285 -30.51 3.82 31.50
CA ARG A 285 -30.60 4.43 32.81
C ARG A 285 -29.35 5.27 33.11
N THR A 286 -29.55 6.56 33.30
CA THR A 286 -28.59 7.50 33.86
C THR A 286 -28.10 6.96 35.22
N PRO A 287 -26.79 6.74 35.45
CA PRO A 287 -26.31 6.56 36.81
C PRO A 287 -26.31 7.91 37.52
N ALA A 288 -26.88 7.89 38.71
CA ALA A 288 -27.06 9.01 39.60
C ALA A 288 -25.72 9.60 40.05
N THR A 289 -25.66 10.93 40.01
CA THR A 289 -24.72 11.78 40.72
C THR A 289 -24.87 11.59 42.24
N ALA A 290 -23.79 11.24 42.93
CA ALA A 290 -23.61 11.39 44.38
C ALA A 290 -22.09 11.41 44.69
N PRO A 291 -21.64 11.91 45.84
CA PRO A 291 -20.98 13.21 45.91
C PRO A 291 -19.48 13.14 46.25
N LEU A 292 -18.86 14.31 46.10
CA LEU A 292 -17.55 14.75 46.59
C LEU A 292 -17.09 14.05 47.88
N ALA A 293 -15.91 13.45 47.82
CA ALA A 293 -15.04 13.26 48.98
C ALA A 293 -13.74 14.01 48.71
N GLU A 294 -13.53 15.05 49.51
CA GLU A 294 -12.26 15.77 49.67
C GLU A 294 -11.18 14.80 50.15
N THR A 295 -9.99 14.87 49.56
CA THR A 295 -8.78 14.32 50.18
C THR A 295 -7.57 15.16 49.78
N GLU A 296 -7.21 16.03 50.71
CA GLU A 296 -5.86 16.42 51.14
C GLU A 296 -4.68 16.22 50.17
N SER A 297 -4.19 17.37 49.68
CA SER A 297 -2.87 17.93 50.02
C SER A 297 -1.73 16.95 50.30
N ALA A 298 -0.79 16.80 49.35
CA ALA A 298 0.62 16.52 49.67
C ALA A 298 1.60 16.93 48.54
N ALA A 299 2.52 17.81 48.93
CA ALA A 299 3.92 17.91 48.55
C ALA A 299 4.35 18.21 47.09
N SER A 300 4.90 19.42 46.92
CA SER A 300 5.79 19.83 45.83
C SER A 300 7.05 18.97 45.76
N PRO A 301 7.54 18.58 44.57
CA PRO A 301 8.89 18.09 44.41
C PRO A 301 9.88 19.27 44.31
N SER A 302 10.88 19.22 45.17
CA SER A 302 12.01 20.15 45.24
C SER A 302 12.81 20.21 43.94
N GLU A 303 13.23 21.42 43.58
CA GLU A 303 14.28 21.71 42.61
C GLU A 303 15.51 20.83 42.86
N THR A 304 15.84 19.99 41.89
CA THR A 304 17.10 19.25 41.84
C THR A 304 18.10 20.11 41.09
N GLU A 305 19.09 20.61 41.83
CA GLU A 305 20.22 21.39 41.33
C GLU A 305 21.02 20.54 40.33
N ALA A 306 21.19 21.02 39.09
CA ALA A 306 21.92 20.32 38.05
C ALA A 306 23.43 20.30 38.36
N PRO A 307 24.11 19.14 38.29
CA PRO A 307 25.54 19.07 38.54
C PRO A 307 26.32 19.80 37.44
N ALA A 308 27.30 20.60 37.86
CA ALA A 308 28.21 21.31 36.96
C ALA A 308 29.00 20.30 36.09
N TRP A 309 28.95 20.53 34.78
CA TRP A 309 29.61 19.71 33.77
C TRP A 309 31.14 19.80 33.91
N THR A 310 31.81 18.65 34.06
CA THR A 310 33.28 18.52 34.03
C THR A 310 33.70 17.72 32.79
N PRO A 311 34.66 18.21 31.99
CA PRO A 311 35.11 17.48 30.81
C PRO A 311 35.89 16.22 31.22
N GLY A 312 35.39 15.03 30.87
CA GLY A 312 36.08 13.75 31.09
C GLY A 312 35.22 12.54 31.46
N THR A 313 33.89 12.66 31.52
CA THR A 313 33.02 11.54 31.89
C THR A 313 32.93 10.48 30.79
N ASP A 314 33.24 9.25 31.18
CA ASP A 314 33.17 8.05 30.34
C ASP A 314 31.71 7.75 29.96
N TYR A 315 31.43 7.57 28.66
CA TYR A 315 30.07 7.49 28.09
C TYR A 315 29.34 6.16 28.37
N ALA A 316 29.90 5.28 29.21
CA ALA A 316 29.40 3.92 29.39
C ALA A 316 28.08 3.82 30.19
N ASP A 317 27.72 4.84 30.97
CA ASP A 317 26.58 4.78 31.93
C ASP A 317 25.45 5.79 31.66
N VAL A 318 25.26 6.23 30.42
CA VAL A 318 24.11 7.09 30.07
C VAL A 318 22.83 6.25 29.96
N THR A 319 22.01 6.26 31.02
CA THR A 319 20.66 5.69 31.00
C THR A 319 19.74 6.56 30.13
N VAL A 320 19.45 6.09 28.92
CA VAL A 320 18.52 6.76 28.00
C VAL A 320 17.08 6.59 28.51
N VAL A 321 16.54 7.65 29.12
CA VAL A 321 15.11 7.71 29.46
C VAL A 321 14.29 7.84 28.17
N PRO A 322 13.32 6.94 27.90
CA PRO A 322 12.50 7.06 26.70
C PRO A 322 11.51 8.22 26.82
N GLY A 323 11.83 9.35 26.17
CA GLY A 323 10.89 10.46 25.95
C GLY A 323 9.65 10.04 25.15
N ARG A 324 8.58 10.86 25.20
CA ARG A 324 7.28 10.55 24.59
C ARG A 324 7.43 10.37 23.06
N PRO A 325 6.59 9.54 22.42
CA PRO A 325 6.60 9.40 20.97
C PRO A 325 6.29 10.76 20.31
N GLY A 326 7.29 11.36 19.66
CA GLY A 326 7.23 12.71 19.10
C GLY A 326 8.32 13.67 19.61
N GLU A 327 8.96 13.37 20.74
CA GLU A 327 10.03 14.22 21.34
C GLU A 327 11.45 13.84 20.91
N ARG A 328 11.60 12.71 20.20
CA ARG A 328 12.89 12.25 19.69
C ARG A 328 13.20 12.94 18.37
N LEU A 329 14.27 13.74 18.38
CA LEU A 329 14.90 14.24 17.15
C LEU A 329 15.41 13.06 16.32
N SER A 330 15.29 13.15 15.00
CA SER A 330 15.90 12.16 14.10
C SER A 330 17.42 12.31 14.11
N VAL A 331 18.14 11.32 13.57
CA VAL A 331 19.60 11.39 13.43
C VAL A 331 20.01 12.59 12.55
N GLU A 332 19.21 12.91 11.53
CA GLU A 332 19.44 14.10 10.69
C GLU A 332 19.29 15.41 11.48
N ASP A 333 18.29 15.48 12.36
CA ASP A 333 18.05 16.66 13.19
C ASP A 333 19.17 16.86 14.24
N LEU A 334 19.73 15.77 14.76
CA LEU A 334 20.89 15.82 15.64
C LEU A 334 22.16 16.25 14.91
N ALA A 335 22.38 15.80 13.67
CA ALA A 335 23.49 16.27 12.84
C ALA A 335 23.38 17.78 12.58
N LEU A 336 22.17 18.27 12.29
CA LEU A 336 21.87 19.68 12.11
C LEU A 336 22.14 20.50 13.38
N ALA A 337 21.85 19.96 14.57
CA ALA A 337 22.21 20.59 15.83
C ALA A 337 23.73 20.72 16.02
N VAL A 338 24.50 19.67 15.66
CA VAL A 338 25.98 19.72 15.71
C VAL A 338 26.54 20.76 14.74
N ASP A 339 25.96 20.87 13.54
CA ASP A 339 26.38 21.88 12.57
C ASP A 339 26.07 23.30 13.05
N LEU A 340 24.93 23.52 13.73
CA LEU A 340 24.60 24.79 14.37
C LEU A 340 25.58 25.16 15.48
N MET A 341 25.96 24.18 16.32
CA MET A 341 26.97 24.40 17.36
C MET A 341 28.28 24.90 16.77
N ARG A 342 28.75 24.27 15.68
CA ARG A 342 30.00 24.63 15.01
C ARG A 342 29.93 26.00 14.34
N ALA A 343 28.82 26.30 13.68
CA ALA A 343 28.66 27.53 12.90
C ALA A 343 28.43 28.77 13.77
N ARG A 344 27.78 28.63 14.94
CA ARG A 344 27.36 29.77 15.79
C ARG A 344 27.93 29.76 17.20
N SER A 345 28.89 28.88 17.50
CA SER A 345 29.45 28.71 18.85
C SER A 345 28.36 28.54 19.93
N MET A 346 27.28 27.82 19.60
CA MET A 346 26.16 27.57 20.51
C MET A 346 26.45 26.38 21.42
N THR A 347 25.90 26.39 22.63
CA THR A 347 25.91 25.22 23.51
C THR A 347 25.05 24.09 22.91
N PRO A 348 25.34 22.81 23.23
CA PRO A 348 24.55 21.67 22.73
C PRO A 348 23.05 21.81 22.98
N ASP A 349 22.67 22.22 24.20
CA ASP A 349 21.26 22.36 24.59
C ASP A 349 20.55 23.46 23.81
N ALA A 350 21.24 24.58 23.55
CA ALA A 350 20.69 25.67 22.75
C ALA A 350 20.47 25.25 21.29
N ALA A 351 21.42 24.50 20.70
CA ALA A 351 21.26 23.98 19.35
C ALA A 351 20.11 22.98 19.25
N ILE A 352 19.99 22.05 20.20
CA ILE A 352 18.88 21.08 20.27
C ILE A 352 17.53 21.78 20.44
N ALA A 353 17.46 22.82 21.27
CA ALA A 353 16.24 23.59 21.49
C ALA A 353 15.76 24.29 20.19
N VAL A 354 16.68 24.87 19.42
CA VAL A 354 16.37 25.52 18.13
C VAL A 354 15.83 24.50 17.12
N VAL A 355 16.47 23.34 16.98
CA VAL A 355 16.02 22.29 16.07
C VAL A 355 14.65 21.73 16.48
N ARG A 356 14.41 21.55 17.78
CA ARG A 356 13.09 21.13 18.28
C ARG A 356 12.00 22.14 17.98
N ALA A 357 12.27 23.43 18.18
CA ALA A 357 11.32 24.49 17.88
C ALA A 357 10.93 24.47 16.40
N GLU A 358 11.89 24.28 15.51
CA GLU A 358 11.63 24.22 14.07
C GLU A 358 10.86 22.96 13.65
N VAL A 359 11.20 21.79 14.20
CA VAL A 359 10.46 20.55 13.94
C VAL A 359 9.01 20.68 14.41
N ALA A 360 8.79 21.28 15.60
CA ALA A 360 7.45 21.56 16.11
C ALA A 360 6.66 22.52 15.20
N SER A 361 7.29 23.61 14.74
CA SER A 361 6.68 24.55 13.79
C SER A 361 6.33 23.89 12.45
N SER A 362 7.21 23.01 11.93
CA SER A 362 6.99 22.27 10.69
C SER A 362 5.83 21.27 10.82
N GLN A 363 5.74 20.58 11.96
CA GLN A 363 4.64 19.65 12.26
C GLN A 363 3.30 20.38 12.44
N ALA A 364 3.31 21.54 13.10
CA ALA A 364 2.12 22.39 13.25
C ALA A 364 1.65 22.98 11.91
N ALA A 365 2.57 23.33 11.01
CA ALA A 365 2.23 23.77 9.66
C ALA A 365 1.67 22.63 8.79
N ALA A 366 2.20 21.40 8.95
CA ALA A 366 1.72 20.23 8.22
C ALA A 366 0.30 19.81 8.62
N THR A 367 -0.10 19.99 9.89
CA THR A 367 -1.47 19.70 10.34
C THR A 367 -2.48 20.76 9.90
N LYS A 368 -2.04 22.00 9.64
CA LYS A 368 -2.91 23.12 9.24
C LYS A 368 -3.09 23.24 7.72
N THR A 369 -2.17 22.68 6.93
CA THR A 369 -2.17 22.81 5.47
C THR A 369 -2.56 21.49 4.80
N THR A 370 -3.86 21.22 4.65
CA THR A 370 -4.29 20.34 3.57
C THR A 370 -3.97 21.05 2.26
N PHE A 371 -3.11 20.43 1.44
CA PHE A 371 -2.77 20.74 0.04
C PHE A 371 -1.40 21.42 -0.24
N ASN A 372 -0.43 20.56 -0.61
CA ASN A 372 0.65 20.77 -1.60
C ASN A 372 1.74 21.85 -1.44
N GLY A 373 2.14 22.19 -0.22
CA GLY A 373 3.41 22.89 -0.01
C GLY A 373 4.10 22.46 1.27
N MET A 374 5.00 21.47 1.21
CA MET A 374 5.96 21.28 2.31
C MET A 374 6.85 22.52 2.35
N ARG A 375 6.68 23.39 3.35
CA ARG A 375 7.66 24.45 3.64
C ARG A 375 9.00 23.77 3.88
N LYS A 376 10.04 24.16 3.13
CA LYS A 376 11.41 23.75 3.42
C LYS A 376 11.78 24.32 4.78
N SER A 377 12.38 23.52 5.65
CA SER A 377 12.90 23.97 6.94
C SER A 377 13.79 25.21 6.74
N ALA A 378 13.58 26.24 7.54
CA ALA A 378 14.35 27.47 7.56
C ALA A 378 15.83 27.20 7.85
N ILE A 379 16.15 26.30 8.79
CA ILE A 379 17.54 25.94 9.12
C ILE A 379 18.18 25.16 7.97
N ARG A 380 17.46 24.21 7.36
CA ARG A 380 17.96 23.50 6.16
C ARG A 380 18.15 24.45 4.98
N SER A 381 17.28 25.45 4.83
CA SER A 381 17.42 26.49 3.81
C SER A 381 18.62 27.41 4.11
N TRP A 382 18.89 27.69 5.39
CA TRP A 382 20.04 28.45 5.84
C TRP A 382 21.36 27.71 5.56
N PHE A 383 21.47 26.42 5.89
CA PHE A 383 22.65 25.62 5.56
C PHE A 383 22.84 25.43 4.05
N SER A 384 21.75 25.30 3.28
CA SER A 384 21.83 25.28 1.81
C SER A 384 22.33 26.61 1.26
N ALA A 385 21.88 27.75 1.81
CA ALA A 385 22.39 29.06 1.40
C ALA A 385 23.89 29.22 1.76
N LEU A 386 24.31 28.74 2.93
CA LEU A 386 25.71 28.74 3.36
C LEU A 386 26.59 27.89 2.45
N ALA A 387 26.15 26.69 2.07
CA ALA A 387 26.90 25.81 1.18
C ALA A 387 27.03 26.36 -0.25
N ASP A 388 26.06 27.16 -0.70
CA ASP A 388 26.03 27.78 -2.03
C ASP A 388 26.66 29.18 -2.06
N ASP A 389 27.31 29.63 -0.97
CA ASP A 389 27.90 30.97 -0.80
C ASP A 389 26.89 32.11 -1.06
N ARG A 390 25.61 31.85 -0.79
CA ARG A 390 24.50 32.83 -0.95
C ARG A 390 24.30 33.62 0.34
N SER A 391 23.84 34.86 0.21
CA SER A 391 23.46 35.70 1.35
C SER A 391 22.51 34.93 2.28
N LEU A 392 22.94 34.77 3.53
CA LEU A 392 22.22 33.99 4.53
C LEU A 392 20.89 34.69 4.87
N PRO A 393 19.75 33.99 4.84
CA PRO A 393 18.51 34.55 5.36
C PRO A 393 18.67 34.87 6.85
N SER A 394 18.13 36.01 7.29
CA SER A 394 18.11 36.35 8.72
C SER A 394 17.29 35.31 9.47
N LEU A 395 17.88 34.73 10.53
CA LEU A 395 17.18 33.80 11.42
C LEU A 395 16.29 34.52 12.44
N ASP A 396 16.37 35.86 12.51
CA ASP A 396 15.66 36.68 13.50
C ASP A 396 14.32 37.25 13.00
N GLN A 397 13.87 36.82 11.81
CA GLN A 397 12.58 37.23 11.24
C GLN A 397 11.64 36.03 11.09
N GLU A 398 11.05 35.56 12.19
CA GLU A 398 9.71 34.94 12.22
C GLU A 398 9.16 34.81 13.64
#